data_AF-A0A7Z0NT82-F1
#
_entry.id   AF-A0A7Z0NT82-F1
#
_cell.length_a   1.000
_cell.length_b   1.000
_cell.length_c   1.000
_cell.angle_alpha   90.00
_cell.angle_beta   90.00
_cell.angle_gamma   90.00
#
_symmetry.space_group_name_H-M   'P 1'
#
loop_
_entity.id
_entity.type
_entity.pdbx_description
1 polymer ?
#
loop_
_entity_poly.entity_id
_entity_poly.type
_entity_poly.pdbx_seq_one_letter_code
_entity_poly.pdbx_strand_id
1 'polypeptide(L)'
;MMTDTADRTDRTPRADGADTWAVLLPPGRYEAERLVHHDTFELTGAEGTRPRLGDQVAVLADAPSRLVALGRVTDIGDLRPEGPPTDQVEPRLVITYTRRSFDTPVSADSLMVDGPVTPLDPTAFQALADQLGPPPPRQSWMVSLNLPIEAVSPAEAVREFWSYVQELGPGELPAFVWPSGNELAMQAFVLGEEANQDPEEDD
;
A
#
# COMPACT_ATOMS: atom_id res chain seq x y z
N MET A 1 -10.92 -58.99 24.16
CA MET A 1 -9.67 -58.23 23.99
C MET A 1 -9.70 -57.71 22.56
N MET A 2 -10.20 -56.52 22.23
CA MET A 2 -9.96 -55.15 22.73
C MET A 2 -8.71 -54.53 22.08
N THR A 3 -8.98 -53.51 21.24
CA THR A 3 -8.13 -52.47 20.61
C THR A 3 -7.12 -52.98 19.56
N ASP A 4 -6.93 -52.34 18.41
CA ASP A 4 -6.69 -50.89 18.26
C ASP A 4 -7.00 -50.37 16.85
N THR A 5 -7.93 -49.41 16.83
CA THR A 5 -8.04 -48.20 16.00
C THR A 5 -7.18 -48.13 14.73
N ALA A 6 -7.77 -48.55 13.61
CA ALA A 6 -7.38 -48.06 12.30
C ALA A 6 -8.28 -46.88 11.93
N ASP A 7 -7.61 -45.79 11.56
CA ASP A 7 -7.97 -44.96 10.41
C ASP A 7 -9.25 -44.12 10.53
N ARG A 8 -9.08 -42.85 10.92
CA ARG A 8 -9.46 -41.71 10.08
C ARG A 8 -8.89 -40.44 10.70
N THR A 9 -7.75 -39.98 10.20
CA THR A 9 -7.42 -38.57 10.29
C THR A 9 -8.54 -37.82 9.60
N ASP A 10 -9.38 -37.16 10.39
CA ASP A 10 -10.40 -36.22 9.91
C ASP A 10 -9.69 -35.00 9.33
N ARG A 11 -9.04 -35.18 8.18
CA ARG A 11 -8.63 -34.09 7.31
C ARG A 11 -9.84 -33.79 6.47
N THR A 12 -10.72 -32.96 7.04
CA THR A 12 -11.79 -32.30 6.30
C THR A 12 -11.16 -31.69 5.05
N PRO A 13 -11.67 -31.98 3.84
CA PRO A 13 -11.19 -31.33 2.64
C PRO A 13 -11.50 -29.83 2.80
N ARG A 14 -10.46 -29.01 3.01
CA ARG A 14 -10.59 -27.55 3.15
C ARG A 14 -11.20 -27.05 1.84
N ALA A 15 -12.39 -26.47 1.92
CA ALA A 15 -13.05 -25.83 0.79
C ALA A 15 -12.10 -24.82 0.13
N ASP A 16 -12.31 -24.53 -1.16
CA ASP A 16 -11.58 -23.58 -2.04
C ASP A 16 -11.53 -22.11 -1.54
N GLY A 17 -11.58 -21.85 -0.23
CA GLY A 17 -11.41 -20.54 0.39
C GLY A 17 -9.92 -20.25 0.61
N ALA A 18 -9.45 -19.18 -0.04
CA ALA A 18 -8.19 -18.52 0.29
C ALA A 18 -8.16 -18.20 1.80
N ASP A 19 -7.04 -18.48 2.48
CA ASP A 19 -6.88 -18.11 3.88
C ASP A 19 -6.73 -16.59 4.01
N THR A 20 -7.09 -16.04 5.17
CA THR A 20 -7.07 -14.60 5.44
C THR A 20 -5.94 -14.23 6.39
N TRP A 21 -5.26 -13.12 6.10
CA TRP A 21 -4.08 -12.67 6.83
C TRP A 21 -4.10 -11.17 7.08
N ALA A 22 -3.51 -10.75 8.19
CA ALA A 22 -3.15 -9.37 8.45
C ALA A 22 -1.64 -9.20 8.22
N VAL A 23 -1.26 -8.14 7.51
CA VAL A 23 0.14 -7.79 7.26
C VAL A 23 0.39 -6.35 7.68
N LEU A 24 1.38 -6.15 8.54
CA LEU A 24 1.75 -4.83 9.04
C LEU A 24 2.78 -4.20 8.10
N LEU A 25 2.55 -2.95 7.70
CA LEU A 25 3.53 -2.18 6.95
C LEU A 25 4.75 -1.88 7.83
N PRO A 26 5.97 -2.05 7.31
CA PRO A 26 7.17 -1.58 7.98
C PRO A 26 7.13 -0.07 8.23
N PRO A 27 7.88 0.44 9.22
CA PRO A 27 7.96 1.87 9.49
C PRO A 27 8.32 2.69 8.24
N GLY A 28 7.66 3.82 8.03
CA GLY A 28 7.89 4.71 6.88
C GLY A 28 7.24 4.24 5.56
N ARG A 29 6.79 2.97 5.49
CA ARG A 29 6.17 2.44 4.26
C ARG A 29 4.79 3.04 4.01
N TYR A 30 4.03 3.33 5.07
CA TYR A 30 2.70 3.94 4.93
C TYR A 30 2.78 5.32 4.26
N GLU A 31 3.70 6.16 4.71
CA GLU A 31 3.95 7.48 4.13
C GLU A 31 4.41 7.36 2.67
N ALA A 32 5.33 6.44 2.38
CA ALA A 32 5.80 6.21 1.01
C ALA A 32 4.67 5.77 0.05
N GLU A 33 3.74 4.94 0.51
CA GLU A 33 2.58 4.47 -0.29
C GLU A 33 1.53 5.57 -0.54
N ARG A 34 1.47 6.59 0.32
CA ARG A 34 0.67 7.80 0.07
C ARG A 34 1.31 8.69 -1.00
N LEU A 35 2.63 8.69 -1.09
CA LEU A 35 3.37 9.54 -2.04
C LEU A 35 3.46 8.97 -3.44
N VAL A 36 3.70 7.66 -3.54
CA VAL A 36 3.92 6.99 -4.83
C VAL A 36 2.92 5.87 -4.99
N HIS A 37 2.27 5.86 -6.16
CA HIS A 37 1.30 4.83 -6.48
C HIS A 37 2.00 3.49 -6.81
N HIS A 38 1.99 2.54 -5.87
CA HIS A 38 2.36 1.15 -6.15
C HIS A 38 1.13 0.25 -6.26
N ASP A 39 1.12 -0.66 -7.23
CA ASP A 39 0.09 -1.70 -7.34
C ASP A 39 0.38 -2.91 -6.44
N THR A 40 1.61 -3.01 -5.96
CA THR A 40 2.11 -4.15 -5.18
C THR A 40 2.90 -3.70 -3.96
N PHE A 41 2.82 -4.49 -2.90
CA PHE A 41 3.66 -4.40 -1.73
C PHE A 41 4.51 -5.65 -1.57
N GLU A 42 5.79 -5.45 -1.28
CA GLU A 42 6.75 -6.52 -1.02
C GLU A 42 7.19 -6.45 0.44
N LEU A 43 7.06 -7.57 1.14
CA LEU A 43 7.55 -7.77 2.49
C LEU A 43 8.68 -8.81 2.47
N THR A 44 9.82 -8.44 3.03
CA THR A 44 10.96 -9.35 3.23
C THR A 44 11.19 -9.64 4.71
N GLY A 45 11.83 -10.76 5.03
CA GLY A 45 12.27 -11.07 6.39
C GLY A 45 11.16 -11.44 7.38
N ALA A 46 9.95 -11.75 6.89
CA ALA A 46 8.85 -12.20 7.75
C ALA A 46 9.02 -13.68 8.16
N GLU A 47 9.39 -13.88 9.42
CA GLU A 47 9.52 -15.20 10.03
C GLU A 47 8.17 -15.77 10.53
N GLY A 48 8.06 -17.10 10.61
CA GLY A 48 6.88 -17.79 11.15
C GLY A 48 5.90 -18.32 10.10
N THR A 49 4.62 -18.45 10.47
CA THR A 49 3.56 -19.00 9.59
C THR A 49 3.32 -18.06 8.42
N ARG A 50 3.31 -18.61 7.19
CA ARG A 50 3.23 -17.80 5.97
C ARG A 50 1.92 -17.98 5.20
N PRO A 51 1.41 -16.89 4.60
CA PRO A 51 0.41 -16.94 3.56
C PRO A 51 0.86 -17.78 2.36
N ARG A 52 -0.12 -18.29 1.63
CA ARG A 52 0.07 -19.01 0.36
C ARG A 52 -0.33 -18.12 -0.81
N LEU A 53 0.12 -18.48 -2.01
CA LEU A 53 -0.36 -17.86 -3.24
C LEU A 53 -1.88 -17.89 -3.30
N GLY A 54 -2.50 -16.74 -3.57
CA GLY A 54 -3.95 -16.56 -3.64
C GLY A 54 -4.62 -16.16 -2.32
N ASP A 55 -3.93 -16.26 -1.19
CA ASP A 55 -4.46 -15.86 0.12
C ASP A 55 -4.83 -14.38 0.16
N GLN A 56 -5.86 -14.05 0.93
CA GLN A 56 -6.35 -12.68 1.08
C GLN A 56 -5.62 -11.97 2.20
N VAL A 57 -5.30 -10.69 1.99
CA VAL A 57 -4.48 -9.92 2.92
C VAL A 57 -5.14 -8.58 3.26
N ALA A 58 -5.29 -8.31 4.55
CA ALA A 58 -5.57 -7.00 5.11
C ALA A 58 -4.21 -6.34 5.42
N VAL A 59 -3.92 -5.21 4.78
CA VAL A 59 -2.68 -4.46 4.99
C VAL A 59 -2.95 -3.35 5.99
N LEU A 60 -2.16 -3.33 7.06
CA LEU A 60 -2.34 -2.45 8.20
C LEU A 60 -1.17 -1.48 8.30
N ALA A 61 -1.44 -0.21 8.59
CA ALA A 61 -0.46 0.71 9.15
C ALA A 61 -0.49 0.63 10.68
N ASP A 62 0.65 0.90 11.31
CA ASP A 62 0.79 0.83 12.75
C ASP A 62 0.17 2.03 13.48
N ALA A 63 0.05 1.82 14.80
CA ALA A 63 -0.44 2.68 15.87
C ALA A 63 -1.07 4.05 15.49
N PRO A 64 -2.40 4.24 15.67
CA PRO A 64 -3.40 3.19 15.91
C PRO A 64 -3.52 2.26 14.70
N SER A 65 -3.89 1.01 14.94
CA SER A 65 -3.99 0.00 13.90
C SER A 65 -5.04 0.42 12.89
N ARG A 66 -4.63 0.60 11.64
CA ARG A 66 -5.46 1.16 10.57
C ARG A 66 -5.38 0.28 9.34
N LEU A 67 -6.51 -0.12 8.80
CA LEU A 67 -6.57 -0.80 7.51
C LEU A 67 -6.36 0.23 6.40
N VAL A 68 -5.32 0.02 5.61
CA VAL A 68 -4.90 0.94 4.54
C VAL A 68 -5.03 0.33 3.15
N ALA A 69 -5.10 -1.00 3.05
CA ALA A 69 -5.38 -1.68 1.79
C ALA A 69 -5.90 -3.11 2.01
N LEU A 70 -6.54 -3.66 0.98
CA LEU A 70 -6.82 -5.08 0.83
C LEU A 70 -6.05 -5.61 -0.36
N GLY A 71 -5.52 -6.81 -0.27
CA GLY A 71 -4.74 -7.42 -1.33
C GLY A 71 -4.88 -8.92 -1.40
N ARG A 72 -4.12 -9.49 -2.33
CA ARG A 72 -3.92 -10.93 -2.47
C ARG A 72 -2.45 -11.24 -2.64
N VAL A 73 -2.03 -12.38 -2.10
CA VAL A 73 -0.69 -12.89 -2.30
C VAL A 73 -0.54 -13.37 -3.74
N THR A 74 0.41 -12.78 -4.46
CA THR A 74 0.63 -13.07 -5.88
C THR A 74 1.99 -13.68 -6.17
N ASP A 75 2.95 -13.50 -5.28
CA ASP A 75 4.27 -14.13 -5.36
C ASP A 75 4.79 -14.44 -3.96
N ILE A 76 5.48 -15.57 -3.83
CA ILE A 76 6.16 -16.02 -2.62
C ILE A 76 7.52 -16.59 -3.03
N GLY A 77 8.54 -16.32 -2.25
CA GLY A 77 9.85 -16.86 -2.55
C GLY A 77 10.89 -16.49 -1.52
N ASP A 78 12.12 -16.55 -1.97
CA ASP A 78 13.32 -16.39 -1.19
C ASP A 78 14.20 -15.38 -1.93
N LEU A 79 14.44 -14.23 -1.32
CA LEU A 79 15.32 -13.20 -1.84
C LEU A 79 16.74 -13.43 -1.29
N ARG A 80 17.72 -13.47 -2.19
CA ARG A 80 19.12 -13.35 -1.78
C ARG A 80 19.46 -11.87 -1.67
N PRO A 81 20.04 -11.42 -0.54
CA PRO A 81 20.53 -10.06 -0.42
C PRO A 81 21.51 -9.72 -1.55
N GLU A 82 21.38 -8.53 -2.15
CA GLU A 82 22.39 -8.03 -3.08
C GLU A 82 23.66 -7.68 -2.30
N GLY A 83 24.71 -8.48 -2.44
CA GLY A 83 25.93 -8.33 -1.65
C GLY A 83 26.91 -9.51 -1.79
N PRO A 84 28.00 -9.54 -0.99
CA PRO A 84 28.87 -10.70 -0.94
C PRO A 84 28.04 -11.95 -0.61
N PRO A 85 28.35 -13.11 -1.21
CA PRO A 85 27.56 -14.32 -1.01
C PRO A 85 27.46 -14.65 0.48
N THR A 86 26.27 -14.51 1.04
CA THR A 86 25.91 -15.01 2.35
C THR A 86 25.04 -16.26 2.19
N ASP A 87 25.04 -17.14 3.18
CA ASP A 87 24.08 -18.24 3.26
C ASP A 87 22.70 -17.77 3.75
N GLN A 88 22.51 -16.46 3.97
CA GLN A 88 21.26 -15.89 4.44
C GLN A 88 20.32 -15.67 3.26
N VAL A 89 19.21 -16.40 3.28
CA VAL A 89 18.10 -16.26 2.36
C VAL A 89 16.96 -15.64 3.12
N GLU A 90 16.48 -14.48 2.67
CA GLU A 90 15.36 -13.80 3.31
C GLU A 90 14.07 -14.18 2.62
N PRO A 91 13.03 -14.55 3.37
CA PRO A 91 11.75 -14.84 2.77
C PRO A 91 11.11 -13.59 2.18
N ARG A 92 10.46 -13.76 1.04
CA ARG A 92 9.80 -12.70 0.27
C ARG A 92 8.32 -13.03 0.07
N LEU A 93 7.47 -12.05 0.35
CA LEU A 93 6.03 -12.09 0.15
C LEU A 93 5.59 -10.88 -0.67
N VAL A 94 4.93 -11.11 -1.80
CA VAL A 94 4.39 -10.04 -2.64
C VAL A 94 2.87 -10.06 -2.62
N ILE A 95 2.30 -8.91 -2.32
CA ILE A 95 0.87 -8.68 -2.21
C ILE A 95 0.47 -7.68 -3.31
N THR A 96 -0.41 -8.10 -4.21
CA THR A 96 -1.05 -7.17 -5.15
C THR A 96 -2.27 -6.54 -4.49
N TYR A 97 -2.35 -5.21 -4.52
CA TYR A 97 -3.48 -4.49 -3.97
C TYR A 97 -4.73 -4.71 -4.83
N THR A 98 -5.82 -5.05 -4.16
CA THR A 98 -7.16 -5.15 -4.76
C THR A 98 -8.02 -3.94 -4.40
N ARG A 99 -7.76 -3.31 -3.25
CA ARG A 99 -8.35 -2.04 -2.82
C ARG A 99 -7.31 -1.24 -2.03
N ARG A 100 -7.25 0.07 -2.24
CA ARG A 100 -6.35 1.00 -1.56
C ARG A 100 -7.16 2.07 -0.84
N SER A 101 -6.74 2.43 0.37
CA SER A 101 -7.38 3.41 1.26
C SER A 101 -6.36 4.16 2.11
N PHE A 102 -5.22 4.51 1.51
CA PHE A 102 -4.11 5.14 2.23
C PHE A 102 -4.44 6.57 2.67
N ASP A 103 -5.36 7.27 2.00
CA ASP A 103 -5.76 8.64 2.35
C ASP A 103 -6.94 8.70 3.32
N THR A 104 -7.75 7.63 3.37
CA THR A 104 -8.90 7.50 4.27
C THR A 104 -8.91 6.10 4.91
N PRO A 105 -7.93 5.80 5.79
CA PRO A 105 -7.85 4.49 6.41
C PRO A 105 -9.03 4.23 7.36
N VAL A 106 -9.43 2.97 7.48
CA VAL A 106 -10.47 2.56 8.45
C VAL A 106 -9.84 1.97 9.71
N SER A 107 -10.45 2.19 10.88
CA SER A 107 -9.91 1.68 12.15
C SER A 107 -9.89 0.15 12.16
N ALA A 108 -8.79 -0.40 12.66
CA ALA A 108 -8.56 -1.82 12.88
C ALA A 108 -8.14 -2.10 14.34
N ASP A 109 -8.49 -1.22 15.28
CA ASP A 109 -8.04 -1.28 16.69
C ASP A 109 -8.54 -2.52 17.45
N SER A 110 -9.57 -3.19 16.92
CA SER A 110 -10.10 -4.44 17.48
C SER A 110 -9.28 -5.67 17.09
N LEU A 111 -8.34 -5.55 16.15
CA LEU A 111 -7.50 -6.66 15.71
C LEU A 111 -6.29 -6.82 16.63
N MET A 112 -6.01 -8.08 17.00
CA MET A 112 -4.75 -8.46 17.61
C MET A 112 -3.77 -8.84 16.50
N VAL A 113 -2.65 -8.12 16.41
CA VAL A 113 -1.60 -8.34 15.43
C VAL A 113 -0.34 -8.73 16.21
N ASP A 114 0.12 -9.95 16.00
CA ASP A 114 1.20 -10.57 16.79
C ASP A 114 2.57 -10.50 16.09
N GLY A 115 2.65 -9.78 14.97
CA GLY A 115 3.88 -9.60 14.21
C GLY A 115 3.64 -9.04 12.80
N PRO A 116 4.67 -9.01 11.94
CA PRO A 116 4.58 -8.49 10.57
C PRO A 116 3.54 -9.21 9.71
N VAL A 117 3.30 -10.49 9.98
CA VAL A 117 2.29 -11.32 9.31
C VAL A 117 1.56 -12.14 10.37
N THR A 118 0.24 -11.98 10.46
CA THR A 118 -0.61 -12.64 11.46
C THR A 118 -1.80 -13.31 10.77
N PRO A 119 -2.11 -14.59 11.05
CA PRO A 119 -3.36 -15.21 10.58
C PRO A 119 -4.56 -14.41 11.07
N LEU A 120 -5.52 -14.15 10.18
CA LEU A 120 -6.71 -13.36 10.48
C LEU A 120 -7.94 -14.24 10.36
N ASP A 121 -8.88 -14.11 11.29
CA ASP A 121 -10.18 -14.79 11.18
C ASP A 121 -10.93 -14.30 9.92
N PRO A 122 -11.50 -15.20 9.09
CA PRO A 122 -12.19 -14.80 7.87
C PRO A 122 -13.37 -13.85 8.11
N THR A 123 -14.06 -13.94 9.24
CA THR A 123 -15.16 -13.04 9.62
C THR A 123 -14.63 -11.65 9.93
N ALA A 124 -13.49 -11.57 10.64
CA ALA A 124 -12.82 -10.29 10.92
C ALA A 124 -12.32 -9.63 9.62
N PHE A 125 -11.73 -10.41 8.70
CA PHE A 125 -11.36 -9.92 7.37
C PHE A 125 -12.56 -9.37 6.60
N GLN A 126 -13.68 -10.12 6.58
CA GLN A 126 -14.88 -9.67 5.87
C GLN A 126 -15.45 -8.38 6.48
N ALA A 127 -15.47 -8.25 7.80
CA ALA A 127 -15.93 -7.04 8.48
C ALA A 127 -15.09 -5.80 8.14
N LEU A 128 -13.76 -5.96 7.98
CA LEU A 128 -12.87 -4.89 7.51
C LEU A 128 -13.14 -4.55 6.04
N ALA A 129 -13.32 -5.57 5.20
CA ALA A 129 -13.61 -5.38 3.78
C ALA A 129 -14.96 -4.71 3.53
N ASP A 130 -15.95 -4.99 4.38
CA ASP A 130 -17.27 -4.36 4.36
C ASP A 130 -17.20 -2.90 4.84
N GLN A 131 -16.43 -2.62 5.89
CA GLN A 131 -16.19 -1.25 6.36
C GLN A 131 -15.49 -0.39 5.31
N LEU A 132 -14.50 -0.94 4.61
CA LEU A 132 -13.81 -0.24 3.54
C LEU A 132 -14.73 0.02 2.33
N GLY A 133 -15.73 -0.84 2.12
CA GLY A 133 -16.67 -0.73 1.01
C GLY A 133 -16.03 -1.01 -0.36
N PRO A 134 -16.84 -0.93 -1.44
CA PRO A 134 -16.33 -1.06 -2.80
C PRO A 134 -15.42 0.13 -3.18
N PRO A 135 -14.45 -0.06 -4.09
CA PRO A 135 -13.63 1.05 -4.56
C PRO A 135 -14.52 2.13 -5.22
N PRO A 136 -14.25 3.42 -4.96
CA PRO A 136 -15.00 4.50 -5.59
C PRO A 136 -14.84 4.46 -7.11
N PRO A 137 -15.82 4.97 -7.87
CA PRO A 137 -15.72 5.03 -9.32
C PRO A 137 -14.50 5.85 -9.74
N ARG A 138 -13.77 5.36 -10.73
CA ARG A 138 -12.61 6.09 -11.27
C ARG A 138 -13.10 7.32 -12.02
N GLN A 139 -12.46 8.44 -11.74
CA GLN A 139 -12.66 9.70 -12.43
C GLN A 139 -11.37 10.09 -13.14
N SER A 140 -11.50 10.78 -14.28
CA SER A 140 -10.36 11.36 -14.98
C SER A 140 -9.96 12.69 -14.33
N TRP A 141 -8.69 12.79 -13.98
CA TRP A 141 -8.07 13.97 -13.39
C TRP A 141 -7.05 14.55 -14.35
N MET A 142 -6.97 15.88 -14.38
CA MET A 142 -5.86 16.61 -14.98
C MET A 142 -4.90 16.97 -13.86
N VAL A 143 -3.60 16.77 -14.11
CA VAL A 143 -2.53 17.07 -13.15
C VAL A 143 -1.46 17.87 -13.87
N SER A 144 -1.02 18.99 -13.28
CA SER A 144 0.09 19.78 -13.79
C SER A 144 1.08 20.15 -12.67
N LEU A 145 2.34 20.32 -13.06
CA LEU A 145 3.36 20.98 -12.26
C LEU A 145 3.62 22.34 -12.93
N ASN A 146 3.61 23.42 -12.15
CA ASN A 146 3.91 24.75 -12.65
C ASN A 146 5.10 25.33 -11.89
N LEU A 147 6.23 25.51 -12.58
CA LEU A 147 7.47 26.01 -12.00
C LEU A 147 7.90 27.29 -12.73
N PRO A 148 8.12 28.41 -12.00
CA PRO A 148 8.62 29.63 -12.61
C PRO A 148 10.12 29.47 -12.91
N ILE A 149 10.45 29.27 -14.19
CA ILE A 149 11.83 29.04 -14.64
C ILE A 149 12.29 30.19 -15.51
N GLU A 150 13.42 30.79 -15.14
CA GLU A 150 14.13 31.78 -15.93
C GLU A 150 15.27 31.11 -16.71
N ALA A 151 15.28 31.23 -18.04
CA ALA A 151 16.30 30.62 -18.90
C ALA A 151 16.52 31.45 -20.17
N VAL A 152 17.69 31.31 -20.82
CA VAL A 152 18.02 32.06 -22.04
C VAL A 152 17.36 31.48 -23.29
N SER A 153 16.75 30.30 -23.19
CA SER A 153 15.96 29.70 -24.27
C SER A 153 14.88 28.73 -23.77
N PRO A 154 13.84 28.44 -24.58
CA PRO A 154 12.84 27.43 -24.23
C PRO A 154 13.42 26.04 -23.97
N ALA A 155 14.46 25.63 -24.71
CA ALA A 155 15.09 24.32 -24.55
C ALA A 155 15.95 24.22 -23.27
N GLU A 156 16.41 25.34 -22.74
CA GLU A 156 17.09 25.39 -21.44
C GLU A 156 16.06 25.40 -20.30
N ALA A 157 14.96 26.14 -20.43
CA ALA A 157 13.87 26.10 -19.46
C ALA A 157 13.35 24.66 -19.23
N VAL A 158 13.20 23.86 -20.30
CA VAL A 158 12.80 22.45 -20.19
C VAL A 158 13.86 21.60 -19.49
N ARG A 159 15.16 21.91 -19.66
CA ARG A 159 16.23 21.18 -18.97
C ARG A 159 16.23 21.50 -17.49
N GLU A 160 16.15 22.77 -17.13
CA GLU A 160 16.03 23.23 -15.73
C GLU A 160 14.77 22.65 -15.07
N PHE A 161 13.65 22.58 -15.79
CA PHE A 161 12.42 21.95 -15.30
C PHE A 161 12.67 20.50 -14.85
N TRP A 162 13.31 19.69 -15.69
CA TRP A 162 13.61 18.31 -15.36
C TRP A 162 14.66 18.16 -14.27
N SER A 163 15.59 19.12 -14.14
CA SER A 163 16.51 19.18 -13.00
C SER A 163 15.73 19.38 -11.69
N TYR A 164 14.86 20.39 -11.62
CA TYR A 164 14.06 20.66 -10.42
C TYR A 164 13.13 19.51 -10.05
N VAL A 165 12.48 18.88 -11.04
CA VAL A 165 11.63 17.71 -10.79
C VAL A 165 12.42 16.55 -10.16
N GLN A 166 13.68 16.35 -10.57
CA GLN A 166 14.54 15.32 -9.99
C GLN A 166 15.08 15.68 -8.61
N GLU A 167 15.35 16.96 -8.35
CA GLU A 167 15.96 17.42 -7.09
C GLU A 167 14.95 17.54 -5.94
N LEU A 168 13.76 18.11 -6.21
CA LEU A 168 12.77 18.47 -5.19
C LEU A 168 11.72 17.35 -4.95
N GLY A 169 11.39 16.58 -5.99
CA GLY A 169 10.48 15.44 -5.91
C GLY A 169 9.05 15.77 -5.43
N PRO A 170 8.22 14.74 -5.18
CA PRO A 170 6.79 14.92 -4.86
C PRO A 170 6.51 15.51 -3.47
N GLY A 171 7.54 15.65 -2.62
CA GLY A 171 7.39 16.21 -1.28
C GLY A 171 7.51 17.73 -1.21
N GLU A 172 8.16 18.33 -2.20
CA GLU A 172 8.40 19.77 -2.23
C GLU A 172 7.71 20.45 -3.42
N LEU A 173 7.33 19.70 -4.45
CA LEU A 173 6.71 20.24 -5.66
C LEU A 173 5.17 20.23 -5.55
N PRO A 174 4.51 21.40 -5.67
CA PRO A 174 3.05 21.45 -5.72
C PRO A 174 2.52 20.91 -7.04
N ALA A 175 1.65 19.92 -6.95
CA ALA A 175 0.87 19.41 -8.08
C ALA A 175 -0.51 20.07 -8.09
N PHE A 176 -0.87 20.68 -9.20
CA PHE A 176 -2.20 21.24 -9.41
C PHE A 176 -3.11 20.18 -10.00
N VAL A 177 -4.25 19.93 -9.37
CA VAL A 177 -5.17 18.85 -9.71
C VAL A 177 -6.58 19.41 -9.92
N TRP A 178 -7.26 18.95 -10.97
CA TRP A 178 -8.67 19.25 -11.20
C TRP A 178 -9.38 18.12 -11.95
N PRO A 179 -10.70 17.97 -11.79
CA PRO A 179 -11.50 17.07 -12.63
C PRO A 179 -11.39 17.40 -14.11
N SER A 180 -11.26 16.39 -14.96
CA SER A 180 -11.39 16.60 -16.41
C SER A 180 -12.76 17.20 -16.74
N GLY A 181 -12.79 18.33 -17.45
CA GLY A 181 -14.01 19.08 -17.77
C GLY A 181 -14.49 20.06 -16.69
N ASN A 182 -13.70 20.26 -15.62
CA ASN A 182 -13.92 21.34 -14.65
C ASN A 182 -12.58 21.98 -14.25
N GLU A 183 -11.97 22.68 -15.20
CA GLU A 183 -10.65 23.30 -15.06
C GLU A 183 -10.60 24.42 -14.02
N LEU A 184 -11.76 24.99 -13.65
CA LEU A 184 -11.86 26.05 -12.65
C LEU A 184 -11.77 25.52 -11.22
N ALA A 185 -11.91 24.21 -11.00
CA ALA A 185 -11.79 23.58 -9.67
C ALA A 185 -10.33 23.19 -9.35
N MET A 186 -9.36 23.97 -9.85
CA MET A 186 -7.94 23.72 -9.67
C MET A 186 -7.54 23.87 -8.22
N GLN A 187 -6.98 22.80 -7.65
CA GLN A 187 -6.49 22.75 -6.28
C GLN A 187 -5.02 22.33 -6.27
N ALA A 188 -4.22 22.93 -5.39
CA ALA A 188 -2.83 22.53 -5.19
C ALA A 188 -2.73 21.40 -4.16
N PHE A 189 -1.88 20.42 -4.45
CA PHE A 189 -1.57 19.31 -3.57
C PHE A 189 -0.05 19.20 -3.39
N VAL A 190 0.39 19.02 -2.14
CA VAL A 190 1.77 18.69 -1.77
C VAL A 190 1.71 17.43 -0.91
N LEU A 191 2.55 16.42 -1.17
CA LEU A 191 2.51 15.12 -0.48
C LEU A 191 1.13 14.40 -0.54
N GLY A 192 0.29 14.71 -1.53
CA GLY A 192 -1.07 14.16 -1.63
C GLY A 192 -2.08 14.82 -0.69
N GLU A 193 -1.70 15.88 0.02
CA GLU A 193 -2.56 16.70 0.87
C GLU A 193 -2.84 18.04 0.19
N GLU A 194 -4.06 18.55 0.38
CA GLU A 194 -4.44 19.85 -0.11
C GLU A 194 -3.58 20.94 0.54
N ALA A 195 -2.87 21.72 -0.26
CA ALA A 195 -2.01 22.79 0.20
C ALA A 195 -2.64 24.13 -0.17
N ASN A 196 -2.97 24.95 0.83
CA ASN A 196 -3.30 26.34 0.57
C ASN A 196 -2.05 27.02 0.00
N GLN A 197 -2.22 27.78 -1.06
CA GLN A 197 -1.13 28.55 -1.69
C GLN A 197 -1.37 30.05 -1.55
N ASP A 198 -2.40 30.47 -0.81
CA ASP A 198 -2.67 31.88 -0.51
C ASP A 198 -1.73 32.37 0.61
N PRO A 199 -0.75 33.25 0.31
CA PRO A 199 0.17 33.79 1.30
C PRO A 199 -0.54 34.71 2.32
N GLU A 200 -1.76 35.15 2.05
CA GLU A 200 -2.54 36.04 2.93
C GLU A 200 -3.39 35.28 3.96
N GLU A 201 -3.48 33.95 3.87
CA GLU A 201 -4.28 33.11 4.79
C GLU A 201 -3.43 32.30 5.79
N ASP A 202 -2.09 32.40 5.73
CA ASP A 202 -1.18 31.84 6.73
C ASP A 202 -1.12 32.74 8.00
N ASP A 203 -2.14 32.67 8.86
CA ASP A 203 -2.16 33.24 10.24
C ASP A 203 -2.75 32.26 11.27
#